data_AF-X1QZ10-F1
#
_entry.id   AF-X1QZ10-F1
#
_cell.length_a   1.000
_cell.length_b   1.000
_cell.length_c   1.000
_cell.angle_alpha   90.00
_cell.angle_beta   90.00
_cell.angle_gamma   90.00
#
_symmetry.space_group_name_H-M   'P 1'
#
loop_
_entity.id
_entity.type
_entity.pdbx_description
1 polymer ?
#
loop_
_entity_poly.entity_id
_entity_poly.type
_entity_poly.pdbx_seq_one_letter_code
_entity_poly.pdbx_strand_id
1 'polypeptide(L)'
;MNNPVGYLIKLKDGLYGERGMFYDYILAENGVWIEAEGPLLAARVPVVHGQIRGLEPLEPRVVLRHGPIPQRLFDLAISIMMSDVTKERYIGVSWNDGYHIYTPEQEGTGGGVEYAVGDSIVLDLHSHG
;
A
#
# COMPACT_ATOMS: atom_id res chain seq x y z
N MET A 1 12.96 -20.43 12.30
CA MET A 1 11.95 -20.38 11.22
C MET A 1 11.54 -18.94 11.06
N ASN A 2 11.61 -18.36 9.86
CA ASN A 2 11.13 -17.00 9.66
C ASN A 2 9.62 -17.06 9.40
N ASN A 3 8.84 -16.51 10.34
CA ASN A 3 7.39 -16.45 10.19
C ASN A 3 7.04 -15.34 9.19
N PRO A 4 6.23 -15.62 8.16
CA PRO A 4 5.83 -14.61 7.19
C PRO A 4 5.00 -13.47 7.83
N VAL A 5 4.28 -13.80 8.91
CA VAL A 5 3.33 -12.92 9.60
C VAL A 5 3.68 -12.85 11.08
N GLY A 6 3.67 -11.64 11.63
CA GLY A 6 3.86 -11.39 13.05
C GLY A 6 2.55 -11.07 13.78
N TYR A 7 2.60 -11.16 15.10
CA TYR A 7 1.47 -10.88 15.97
C TYR A 7 1.95 -10.05 17.15
N LEU A 8 1.41 -8.85 17.24
CA LEU A 8 1.77 -7.86 18.24
C LEU A 8 0.54 -7.40 19.04
N ILE A 9 0.80 -6.90 20.24
CA ILE A 9 -0.18 -6.27 21.10
C ILE A 9 0.30 -4.85 21.40
N LYS A 10 -0.58 -3.86 21.27
CA LYS A 10 -0.32 -2.47 21.59
C LYS A 10 -0.63 -2.19 23.06
N LEU A 11 0.43 -2.00 23.85
CA LEU A 11 0.38 -1.58 25.25
C LEU A 11 0.86 -0.12 25.40
N LYS A 12 0.77 0.41 26.61
CA LYS A 12 1.11 1.82 26.93
C LYS A 12 2.49 2.25 26.47
N ASP A 13 3.47 1.37 26.65
CA ASP A 13 4.90 1.61 26.44
C ASP A 13 5.43 1.08 25.10
N GLY A 14 4.63 0.35 24.32
CA GLY A 14 5.09 -0.13 23.02
C GLY A 14 4.23 -1.20 22.35
N LEU A 15 4.83 -1.84 21.35
CA LEU A 15 4.31 -3.02 20.67
C LEU A 15 5.07 -4.25 21.19
N TYR A 16 4.33 -5.30 21.54
CA TYR A 16 4.87 -6.51 22.15
C TYR A 16 4.45 -7.75 21.37
N GLY A 17 5.40 -8.66 21.12
CA GLY A 17 5.16 -9.91 20.41
C GLY A 17 6.28 -10.25 19.44
N GLU A 18 6.00 -11.10 18.47
CA GLU A 18 6.94 -11.52 17.44
C GLU A 18 6.62 -10.85 16.11
N ARG A 19 7.62 -10.21 15.51
CA ARG A 19 7.51 -9.58 14.18
C ARG A 19 7.56 -10.62 13.07
N GLY A 20 6.75 -10.40 12.04
CA GLY A 20 6.75 -11.16 10.79
C GLY A 20 7.76 -10.61 9.80
N MET A 21 8.00 -11.39 8.75
CA MET A 21 8.86 -11.00 7.64
C MET A 21 8.16 -10.04 6.66
N PHE A 22 6.84 -10.15 6.49
CA PHE A 22 6.09 -9.35 5.52
C PHE A 22 5.21 -8.30 6.17
N TYR A 23 4.44 -8.69 7.19
CA TYR A 23 3.55 -7.79 7.92
C TYR A 23 3.20 -8.37 9.30
N ASP A 24 2.64 -7.51 10.14
CA ASP A 24 2.22 -7.82 11.50
C ASP A 24 0.73 -7.55 11.68
N TYR A 25 0.02 -8.48 12.32
CA TYR A 25 -1.26 -8.17 12.96
C TYR A 25 -1.02 -7.50 14.31
N ILE A 26 -1.72 -6.41 14.59
CA ILE A 26 -1.63 -5.72 15.87
C ILE A 26 -3.00 -5.65 16.54
N LEU A 27 -3.11 -6.21 17.74
CA LEU A 27 -4.26 -6.03 18.63
C LEU A 27 -4.09 -4.71 19.39
N ALA A 28 -5.09 -3.83 19.30
CA ALA A 28 -5.12 -2.52 19.93
C ALA A 28 -6.49 -2.24 20.56
N GLU A 29 -6.61 -1.18 21.36
CA GLU A 29 -7.88 -0.82 22.02
C GLU A 29 -9.03 -0.70 21.03
N ASN A 30 -8.73 -0.13 19.86
CA ASN A 30 -9.70 0.21 18.82
C ASN A 30 -9.78 -0.84 17.69
N GLY A 31 -9.27 -2.05 17.91
CA GLY A 31 -9.52 -3.21 17.06
C GLY A 31 -8.27 -3.97 16.62
N VAL A 32 -8.34 -4.60 15.45
CA VAL A 32 -7.24 -5.35 14.82
C VAL A 32 -6.71 -4.55 13.65
N TRP A 33 -5.39 -4.47 13.56
CA TRP A 33 -4.67 -3.70 12.56
C TRP A 33 -3.69 -4.59 11.80
N ILE A 34 -3.35 -4.19 10.58
CA ILE A 34 -2.18 -4.70 9.86
C ILE A 34 -1.17 -3.55 9.77
N GLU A 35 0.09 -3.86 10.07
CA GLU A 35 1.25 -3.01 9.82
C GLU A 35 2.23 -3.73 8.90
N ALA A 36 2.66 -3.05 7.84
CA ALA A 36 3.66 -3.55 6.91
C ALA A 36 4.66 -2.45 6.58
N GLU A 37 5.92 -2.82 6.42
CA GLU A 37 6.97 -1.89 6.06
C GLU A 37 7.93 -2.50 5.02
N GLY A 38 8.22 -1.72 3.98
CA GLY A 38 9.22 -2.04 2.98
C GLY A 38 10.10 -0.83 2.66
N PRO A 39 11.01 -0.97 1.67
CA PRO A 39 11.93 0.10 1.27
C PRO A 39 11.25 1.37 0.74
N LEU A 40 10.05 1.25 0.17
CA LEU A 40 9.34 2.35 -0.50
C LEU A 40 8.31 3.03 0.39
N LEU A 41 7.58 2.23 1.18
CA LEU A 41 6.47 2.69 1.99
C LEU A 41 6.36 1.90 3.30
N ALA A 42 5.74 2.52 4.30
CA ALA A 42 5.26 1.85 5.49
C ALA A 42 3.80 2.23 5.72
N ALA A 43 2.96 1.25 6.03
CA ALA A 43 1.53 1.46 6.18
C ALA A 43 0.99 0.71 7.41
N ARG A 44 0.01 1.33 8.07
CA ARG A 44 -0.80 0.73 9.12
C ARG A 44 -2.26 1.05 8.84
N VAL A 45 -3.08 0.00 8.74
CA VAL A 45 -4.51 0.12 8.41
C VAL A 45 -5.35 -0.73 9.36
N PRO A 46 -6.58 -0.29 9.70
CA PRO A 46 -7.49 -1.10 10.48
C PRO A 46 -8.04 -2.24 9.61
N VAL A 47 -8.04 -3.45 10.16
CA VAL A 47 -8.71 -4.62 9.56
C VAL A 47 -10.12 -4.75 10.09
N VAL A 48 -10.28 -4.58 11.40
CA VAL A 48 -11.58 -4.61 12.07
C VAL A 48 -11.57 -3.58 13.18
N HIS A 49 -12.66 -2.82 13.28
CA HIS A 49 -12.89 -1.94 14.43
C HIS A 49 -13.56 -2.72 15.55
N GLY A 50 -13.18 -2.43 16.79
CA GLY A 50 -13.76 -3.04 17.98
C GLY A 50 -13.16 -2.45 19.25
N GLN A 51 -13.79 -2.67 20.39
CA GLN A 51 -13.26 -2.23 21.68
C GLN A 51 -12.61 -3.41 22.41
N ILE A 52 -11.30 -3.36 22.59
CA ILE A 52 -10.52 -4.34 23.35
C ILE A 52 -9.98 -3.65 24.61
N ARG A 53 -10.58 -3.96 25.76
CA ARG A 53 -10.25 -3.29 27.04
C ARG A 53 -8.81 -3.61 27.48
N GLY A 54 -8.14 -2.60 28.04
CA GLY A 54 -6.81 -2.74 28.63
C GLY A 54 -5.63 -2.60 27.66
N LEU A 55 -5.91 -2.32 26.39
CA LEU A 55 -4.91 -1.99 25.37
C LEU A 55 -4.92 -0.48 25.08
N GLU A 56 -3.97 -0.02 24.28
CA GLU A 56 -3.94 1.37 23.78
C GLU A 56 -4.40 1.44 22.31
N PRO A 57 -4.94 2.58 21.86
CA PRO A 57 -5.43 2.72 20.50
C PRO A 57 -4.26 2.90 19.51
N LEU A 58 -4.55 2.66 18.23
CA LEU A 58 -3.67 2.98 17.11
C LEU A 58 -4.37 3.93 16.13
N GLU A 59 -3.57 4.72 15.42
CA GLU A 59 -4.04 5.54 14.31
C GLU A 59 -3.59 4.95 12.98
N PRO A 60 -4.36 5.13 11.89
CA PRO A 60 -3.90 4.84 10.55
C PRO A 60 -2.62 5.61 10.24
N ARG A 61 -1.73 4.98 9.49
CA ARG A 61 -0.45 5.59 9.11
C ARG A 61 -0.09 5.18 7.70
N VAL A 62 0.36 6.14 6.90
CA VAL A 62 1.03 5.90 5.62
C VAL A 62 2.26 6.78 5.57
N VAL A 63 3.41 6.19 5.29
CA VAL A 63 4.69 6.90 5.13
C VAL A 63 5.28 6.51 3.79
N LEU A 64 5.44 7.50 2.92
CA LEU A 64 6.24 7.38 1.70
C LEU A 64 7.69 7.68 2.07
N ARG A 65 8.59 6.70 1.98
CA ARG A 65 9.97 6.83 2.48
C ARG A 65 10.83 7.81 1.68
N HIS A 66 10.38 8.15 0.47
CA HIS A 66 11.06 9.06 -0.45
C HIS A 66 10.34 10.42 -0.61
N GLY A 67 9.48 10.77 0.35
CA GLY A 67 8.70 12.01 0.34
C GLY A 67 7.36 11.86 -0.39
N PRO A 68 6.58 12.95 -0.52
CA PRO A 68 5.31 12.91 -1.23
C PRO A 68 5.48 12.65 -2.73
N ILE A 69 4.60 11.84 -3.32
CA ILE A 69 4.51 11.71 -4.78
C ILE A 69 4.07 13.07 -5.37
N PRO A 70 4.80 13.64 -6.34
CA PRO A 70 4.39 14.88 -6.98
C PRO A 70 3.01 14.75 -7.65
N GLN A 71 2.08 15.65 -7.31
CA GLN A 71 0.71 15.62 -7.81
C GLN A 71 0.62 15.54 -9.34
N ARG A 72 1.52 16.22 -10.06
CA ARG A 72 1.56 16.19 -11.53
C ARG A 72 1.67 14.78 -12.13
N LEU A 73 2.29 13.83 -11.42
CA LEU A 73 2.41 12.44 -11.90
C LEU A 73 1.06 11.74 -11.79
N PHE A 74 0.34 11.98 -10.70
CA PHE A 74 -1.03 11.49 -10.54
C PHE A 74 -1.95 12.08 -11.62
N ASP A 75 -1.91 13.40 -11.83
CA ASP A 75 -2.72 14.06 -12.86
C ASP A 75 -2.42 13.54 -14.27
N LEU A 76 -1.13 13.29 -14.58
CA LEU A 76 -0.71 12.70 -15.84
C LEU A 76 -1.22 11.26 -16.00
N ALA A 77 -1.11 10.44 -14.96
CA ALA A 77 -1.63 9.08 -14.97
C ALA A 77 -3.15 9.06 -15.25
N ILE A 78 -3.92 9.89 -14.56
CA ILE A 78 -5.36 10.02 -14.80
C ILE A 78 -5.65 10.50 -16.22
N SER A 79 -4.90 11.48 -16.74
CA SER A 79 -5.06 11.97 -18.10
C SER A 79 -4.82 10.87 -19.15
N ILE A 80 -3.81 10.02 -18.94
CA ILE A 80 -3.54 8.87 -19.80
C ILE A 80 -4.70 7.86 -19.73
N MET A 81 -5.20 7.55 -18.53
CA MET A 81 -6.35 6.64 -18.37
C MET A 81 -7.62 7.15 -19.06
N MET A 82 -7.87 8.45 -18.98
CA MET A 82 -9.05 9.10 -19.57
C MET A 82 -8.97 9.30 -21.09
N SER A 83 -7.80 9.06 -21.70
CA SER A 83 -7.63 9.18 -23.16
C SER A 83 -8.45 8.15 -23.95
N ASP A 84 -8.77 7.00 -23.34
CA ASP A 84 -9.65 5.97 -23.90
C ASP A 84 -10.29 5.18 -22.76
N VAL A 85 -11.48 5.60 -22.36
CA VAL A 85 -12.24 4.99 -21.25
C VAL A 85 -12.79 3.61 -21.59
N THR A 86 -12.71 3.16 -22.85
CA THR A 86 -13.18 1.82 -23.25
C THR A 86 -12.14 0.72 -23.01
N LYS A 87 -10.93 1.11 -22.61
CA LYS A 87 -9.83 0.20 -22.31
C LYS A 87 -9.40 0.38 -20.87
N GLU A 88 -9.43 -0.71 -20.11
CA GLU A 88 -8.75 -0.73 -18.82
C GLU A 88 -7.24 -0.50 -19.03
N ARG A 89 -6.62 0.20 -18.09
CA ARG A 89 -5.20 0.54 -18.10
C ARG A 89 -4.61 0.42 -16.70
N TYR A 90 -3.37 -0.02 -16.68
CA TYR A 90 -2.48 0.04 -15.54
C TYR A 90 -1.43 1.13 -15.73
N ILE A 91 -1.22 1.92 -14.69
CA ILE A 91 -0.10 2.86 -14.58
C ILE A 91 0.48 2.75 -13.17
N GLY A 92 1.79 2.53 -13.10
CA GLY A 92 2.53 2.59 -11.84
C GLY A 92 3.23 3.94 -11.67
N VAL A 93 3.47 4.33 -10.41
CA VAL A 93 4.47 5.35 -10.06
C VAL A 93 5.62 4.66 -9.37
N SER A 94 6.80 4.66 -9.98
CA SER A 94 8.00 4.01 -9.44
C SER A 94 8.93 5.01 -8.77
N TRP A 95 9.80 4.51 -7.89
CA TRP A 95 10.93 5.26 -7.36
C TRP A 95 12.25 4.72 -7.91
N ASN A 96 13.00 5.58 -8.58
CA ASN A 96 14.37 5.33 -9.02
C ASN A 96 15.13 6.66 -9.12
N ASP A 97 15.78 7.06 -8.03
CA ASP A 97 16.41 8.39 -7.87
C ASP A 97 15.46 9.56 -8.21
N GLY A 98 14.17 9.39 -7.85
CA GLY A 98 13.08 10.26 -8.24
C GLY A 98 11.81 9.46 -8.54
N TYR A 99 10.67 10.16 -8.55
CA TYR A 99 9.39 9.57 -8.95
C TYR A 99 9.20 9.61 -10.46
N HIS A 100 8.83 8.46 -11.04
CA HIS A 100 8.61 8.31 -12.49
C HIS A 100 7.29 7.61 -12.77
N ILE A 101 6.70 7.89 -13.94
CA ILE A 101 5.59 7.09 -14.47
C ILE A 101 6.16 5.79 -15.04
N TYR A 102 5.58 4.69 -14.61
CA TYR A 102 5.79 3.37 -15.16
C TYR A 102 4.54 2.96 -15.95
N THR A 103 4.72 2.67 -17.23
CA THR A 103 3.66 2.14 -18.09
C THR A 103 4.24 0.93 -18.82
N PRO A 104 3.99 -0.30 -18.33
CA PRO A 104 4.44 -1.49 -19.01
C PRO A 104 3.70 -1.68 -20.33
N GLU A 105 4.26 -2.52 -21.20
CA GLU A 105 3.46 -3.18 -22.23
C GLU A 105 2.31 -3.90 -21.55
N GLN A 106 1.10 -3.65 -22.04
CA GLN A 106 -0.12 -4.12 -21.42
C GLN A 106 -1.19 -4.39 -22.47
N GLU A 107 -1.95 -5.46 -22.26
CA GLU A 107 -3.11 -5.80 -23.07
C GLU A 107 -4.37 -5.55 -22.25
N GLY A 108 -5.05 -4.45 -22.56
CA GLY A 108 -6.31 -4.07 -21.93
C GLY A 108 -7.50 -4.69 -22.64
N THR A 109 -8.35 -5.38 -21.89
CA THR A 109 -9.68 -5.84 -22.31
C THR A 109 -10.76 -5.07 -21.56
N GLY A 110 -12.04 -5.30 -21.87
CA GLY A 110 -13.16 -4.70 -21.13
C GLY A 110 -13.38 -5.26 -19.72
N GLY A 111 -12.56 -6.21 -19.25
CA GLY A 111 -12.70 -6.79 -17.91
C GLY A 111 -11.37 -7.14 -17.23
N GLY A 112 -10.25 -6.62 -17.74
CA GLY A 112 -8.93 -6.83 -17.15
C GLY A 112 -7.81 -6.24 -17.99
N VAL A 113 -6.67 -6.01 -17.34
CA VAL A 113 -5.39 -5.67 -17.99
C VAL A 113 -4.35 -6.72 -17.61
N GLU A 114 -3.69 -7.30 -18.60
CA GLU A 114 -2.47 -8.10 -18.37
C GLU A 114 -1.25 -7.21 -18.56
N TYR A 115 -0.31 -7.23 -17.60
CA TYR A 115 0.88 -6.39 -17.62
C TYR A 115 2.03 -6.99 -16.81
N ALA A 116 3.28 -6.61 -17.14
CA ALA A 116 4.45 -6.94 -16.35
C ALA A 116 4.54 -6.05 -15.10
N VAL A 117 4.63 -6.68 -13.93
CA VAL A 117 4.85 -5.97 -12.66
C VAL A 117 6.21 -5.29 -12.70
N GLY A 118 6.22 -3.98 -12.47
CA GLY A 118 7.47 -3.21 -12.43
C GLY A 118 8.20 -3.37 -11.10
N ASP A 119 9.49 -3.08 -11.11
CA ASP A 119 10.26 -2.97 -9.88
C ASP A 119 10.03 -1.61 -9.21
N SER A 120 10.11 -1.58 -7.88
CA SER A 120 10.07 -0.36 -7.07
C SER A 120 8.81 0.50 -7.29
N ILE A 121 7.66 -0.13 -7.54
CA ILE A 121 6.39 0.58 -7.66
C ILE A 121 5.89 1.01 -6.28
N VAL A 122 5.62 2.30 -6.14
CA VAL A 122 5.15 2.94 -4.89
C VAL A 122 3.63 3.09 -4.89
N LEU A 123 3.03 3.30 -6.07
CA LEU A 123 1.60 3.46 -6.28
C LEU A 123 1.19 2.74 -7.55
N ASP A 124 0.21 1.85 -7.44
CA ASP A 124 -0.47 1.21 -8.56
C ASP A 124 -1.81 1.90 -8.81
N LEU A 125 -2.06 2.27 -10.06
CA LEU A 125 -3.34 2.82 -10.52
C LEU A 125 -3.93 1.89 -11.57
N HIS A 126 -5.19 1.53 -11.37
CA HIS A 126 -5.98 0.72 -12.31
C HIS A 126 -7.22 1.49 -12.70
N SER A 127 -7.47 1.62 -14.01
CA SER A 127 -8.78 2.06 -14.51
C SER A 127 -9.70 0.87 -14.72
N HIS A 128 -10.99 1.10 -14.50
CA HIS A 128 -12.07 0.17 -14.80
C HIS A 128 -13.05 0.83 -15.79
N GLY A 129 -13.58 0.02 -16.69
CA GLY A 129 -14.60 0.42 -17.69
C GLY A 129 -16.03 0.20 -17.22
#